data_AF-A0A960JK75-F1
#
_entry.id   AF-A0A960JK75-F1
#
_cell.length_a   1.000
_cell.length_b   1.000
_cell.length_c   1.000
_cell.angle_alpha   90.00
_cell.angle_beta   90.00
_cell.angle_gamma   90.00
#
_symmetry.space_group_name_H-M   'P 1'
#
loop_
_entity.id
_entity.type
_entity.pdbx_description
1 polymer ?
#
loop_
_entity_poly.entity_id
_entity_poly.type
_entity_poly.pdbx_seq_one_letter_code
_entity_poly.pdbx_strand_id
1 'polypeptide(L)'
;MKTKILLIAAICAAFLANNIFANDGVFYAQGGTLVPMQETQVSLKKEILKFYIVDYEFVDVDVNFDFYNPGEEKTVIVGFVTPPAMGDIDENGEHPRISNFTVNVNGKMVAFKIERMNQTSFKSADDDEVAGYDYVYYFPVTFKKGLNKVLHTYRFQGGGSVETQRDFDYQITTGKRWAN
;
A
#
# COMPACT_ATOMS: atom_id res chain seq x y z
N MET A 1 8.01 26.33 56.08
CA MET A 1 6.90 25.66 55.38
C MET A 1 6.63 26.28 54.01
N LYS A 2 6.43 27.60 53.90
CA LYS A 2 6.17 28.32 52.63
C LYS A 2 7.24 28.13 51.53
N THR A 3 8.53 28.18 51.89
CA THR A 3 9.64 28.00 50.94
C THR A 3 9.69 26.60 50.32
N LYS A 4 9.31 25.56 51.08
CA LYS A 4 9.25 24.18 50.57
C LYS A 4 8.08 23.99 49.61
N ILE A 5 6.94 24.65 49.87
CA ILE A 5 5.77 24.64 48.98
C ILE A 5 6.08 25.35 47.65
N LEU A 6 6.75 26.50 47.70
CA LEU A 6 7.19 27.24 46.51
C LEU A 6 8.19 26.44 45.67
N LEU A 7 9.13 25.72 46.31
CA LEU A 7 10.09 24.88 45.61
C LEU A 7 9.42 23.69 44.91
N ILE A 8 8.46 23.04 45.58
CA ILE A 8 7.67 21.94 44.97
C ILE A 8 6.84 22.45 43.80
N ALA A 9 6.19 23.62 43.94
CA ALA A 9 5.42 24.23 42.87
C ALA A 9 6.30 24.59 41.65
N ALA A 10 7.52 25.10 41.88
CA ALA A 10 8.48 25.40 40.82
C ALA A 10 8.96 24.13 40.09
N ILE A 11 9.19 23.03 40.82
CA ILE A 11 9.55 21.73 40.22
C ILE A 11 8.39 21.19 39.38
N CYS A 12 7.15 21.21 39.89
CA CYS A 12 5.96 20.81 39.12
C CYS A 12 5.77 21.65 37.85
N ALA A 13 5.96 22.97 37.92
CA ALA A 13 5.87 23.84 36.76
C ALA A 13 6.97 23.57 35.72
N ALA A 14 8.18 23.21 36.16
CA ALA A 14 9.28 22.81 35.28
C ALA A 14 9.02 21.45 34.59
N PHE A 15 8.34 20.50 35.25
CA PHE A 15 7.92 19.25 34.64
C PHE A 15 6.79 19.42 33.63
N LEU A 16 5.84 20.33 33.87
CA LEU A 16 4.74 20.67 32.96
C LEU A 16 5.18 21.46 31.71
N ALA A 17 6.39 22.04 31.72
CA ALA A 17 6.93 22.80 30.59
C ALA A 17 7.61 21.93 29.51
N ASN A 18 7.74 20.61 29.73
CA ASN A 18 8.26 19.70 28.72
C ASN A 18 7.11 19.24 27.82
N ASN A 19 7.17 19.60 26.54
CA ASN A 19 6.32 18.98 25.53
C ASN A 19 6.74 17.51 25.43
N ILE A 20 5.98 16.62 26.04
CA ILE A 20 6.10 15.18 25.83
C ILE A 20 5.38 14.91 24.51
N PHE A 21 6.13 14.64 23.45
CA PHE A 21 5.56 14.15 22.20
C PHE A 21 5.12 12.70 22.45
N ALA A 22 3.82 12.45 22.32
CA ALA A 22 3.30 11.10 22.26
C ALA A 22 3.65 10.53 20.87
N ASN A 23 4.44 9.47 20.87
CA ASN A 23 4.71 8.61 19.73
C ASN A 23 3.68 7.49 19.84
N ASP A 24 2.66 7.52 18.98
CA ASP A 24 1.53 6.59 19.07
C ASP A 24 1.58 5.52 17.98
N GLY A 25 2.40 5.69 16.92
CA GLY A 25 2.67 4.67 15.93
C GLY A 25 3.32 5.16 14.64
N VAL A 26 3.74 4.21 13.81
CA VAL A 26 4.32 4.43 12.48
C VAL A 26 3.68 3.48 11.48
N PHE A 27 3.30 4.01 10.32
CA PHE A 27 2.82 3.24 9.19
C PHE A 27 3.85 3.35 8.05
N TYR A 28 4.43 2.23 7.65
CA TYR A 28 5.43 2.21 6.57
C TYR A 28 4.79 1.99 5.20
N ALA A 29 4.08 0.88 5.03
CA ALA A 29 3.41 0.52 3.78
C ALA A 29 2.42 -0.63 4.03
N GLN A 30 1.56 -0.87 3.06
CA GLN A 30 0.69 -2.05 3.01
C GLN A 30 0.61 -2.58 1.58
N GLY A 31 0.17 -3.83 1.44
CA GLY A 31 -0.30 -4.32 0.15
C GLY A 31 -1.62 -3.68 -0.25
N GLY A 32 -1.87 -3.58 -1.55
CA GLY A 32 -2.95 -2.75 -2.05
C GLY A 32 -3.75 -3.32 -3.19
N THR A 33 -4.45 -2.44 -3.88
CA THR A 33 -5.50 -2.80 -4.83
C THR A 33 -4.99 -2.77 -6.27
N LEU A 34 -5.40 -3.75 -7.09
CA LEU A 34 -5.08 -3.76 -8.51
C LEU A 34 -6.22 -3.15 -9.34
N VAL A 35 -5.95 -2.06 -10.06
CA VAL A 35 -6.95 -1.29 -10.81
C VAL A 35 -6.63 -1.24 -12.31
N PRO A 36 -7.63 -1.30 -13.20
CA PRO A 36 -7.44 -0.96 -14.59
C PRO A 36 -7.52 0.57 -14.77
N MET A 37 -6.68 1.13 -15.65
CA MET A 37 -6.73 2.57 -15.95
C MET A 37 -8.03 3.00 -16.64
N GLN A 38 -8.62 2.09 -17.40
CA GLN A 38 -9.89 2.29 -18.11
C GLN A 38 -10.82 1.12 -17.82
N GLU A 39 -12.12 1.40 -17.82
CA GLU A 39 -13.14 0.37 -17.67
C GLU A 39 -12.97 -0.73 -18.72
N THR A 40 -13.21 -1.97 -18.30
CA THR A 40 -12.92 -3.14 -19.11
C THR A 40 -13.86 -4.27 -18.75
N GLN A 41 -14.22 -5.09 -19.74
CA GLN A 41 -14.97 -6.34 -19.54
C GLN A 41 -14.12 -7.47 -18.92
N VAL A 42 -12.84 -7.22 -18.64
CA VAL A 42 -12.00 -8.19 -17.93
C VAL A 42 -12.45 -8.26 -16.49
N SER A 43 -12.61 -9.48 -15.98
CA SER A 43 -13.12 -9.75 -14.64
C SER A 43 -12.08 -10.48 -13.80
N LEU A 44 -11.98 -10.12 -12.51
CA LEU A 44 -11.20 -10.88 -11.54
C LEU A 44 -11.95 -12.19 -11.23
N LYS A 45 -11.26 -13.32 -11.29
CA LYS A 45 -11.79 -14.63 -10.91
C LYS A 45 -11.15 -15.19 -9.65
N LYS A 46 -9.90 -14.82 -9.38
CA LYS A 46 -9.18 -15.30 -8.21
C LYS A 46 -8.11 -14.30 -7.80
N GLU A 47 -7.94 -14.13 -6.50
CA GLU A 47 -6.80 -13.47 -5.87
C GLU A 47 -6.27 -14.41 -4.78
N ILE A 48 -4.99 -14.77 -4.85
CA ILE A 48 -4.32 -15.61 -3.86
C ILE A 48 -3.16 -14.82 -3.27
N LEU A 49 -3.25 -14.56 -1.98
CA LEU A 49 -2.26 -13.85 -1.20
C LEU A 49 -1.42 -14.83 -0.39
N LYS A 50 -0.10 -14.65 -0.42
CA LYS A 50 0.83 -15.37 0.45
C LYS A 50 1.77 -14.38 1.11
N PHE A 51 1.85 -14.48 2.43
CA PHE A 51 2.67 -13.63 3.27
C PHE A 51 3.76 -14.49 3.89
N TYR A 52 4.99 -14.02 3.80
CA TYR A 52 6.16 -14.65 4.41
C TYR A 52 6.81 -13.62 5.33
N ILE A 53 6.57 -13.76 6.64
CA ILE A 53 7.15 -12.85 7.64
C ILE A 53 8.65 -13.13 7.73
N VAL A 54 9.46 -12.07 7.63
CA VAL A 54 10.91 -12.10 7.64
C VAL A 54 11.40 -11.25 8.82
N ASP A 55 12.14 -11.89 9.72
CA ASP A 55 12.79 -11.27 10.88
C ASP A 55 11.85 -10.43 11.77
N TYR A 56 10.54 -10.75 11.77
CA TYR A 56 9.49 -9.99 12.46
C TYR A 56 9.43 -8.50 12.12
N GLU A 57 9.99 -8.09 10.99
CA GLU A 57 10.03 -6.68 10.59
C GLU A 57 9.50 -6.48 9.17
N PHE A 58 9.83 -7.40 8.28
CA PHE A 58 9.43 -7.35 6.89
C PHE A 58 8.45 -8.46 6.57
N VAL A 59 7.72 -8.28 5.48
CA VAL A 59 6.96 -9.34 4.84
C VAL A 59 7.27 -9.38 3.36
N ASP A 60 7.62 -10.57 2.86
CA ASP A 60 7.58 -10.87 1.44
C ASP A 60 6.17 -11.28 1.07
N VAL A 61 5.64 -10.73 -0.01
CA VAL A 61 4.29 -10.98 -0.48
C VAL A 61 4.32 -11.50 -1.91
N ASP A 62 3.63 -12.62 -2.12
CA ASP A 62 3.24 -13.08 -3.45
C ASP A 62 1.74 -12.87 -3.64
N VAL A 63 1.36 -12.19 -4.72
CA VAL A 63 -0.05 -12.03 -5.09
C VAL A 63 -0.31 -12.59 -6.47
N ASN A 64 -1.15 -13.63 -6.55
CA ASN A 64 -1.55 -14.24 -7.80
C ASN A 64 -2.99 -13.87 -8.15
N PHE A 65 -3.17 -13.22 -9.29
CA PHE A 65 -4.47 -12.89 -9.85
C PHE A 65 -4.77 -13.76 -11.07
N ASP A 66 -5.96 -14.35 -11.07
CA ASP A 66 -6.55 -14.95 -12.26
C ASP A 66 -7.62 -14.01 -12.82
N PHE A 67 -7.39 -13.50 -14.02
CA PHE A 67 -8.32 -12.63 -14.74
C PHE A 67 -8.94 -13.36 -15.94
N TYR A 68 -10.19 -13.06 -16.25
CA TYR A 68 -10.88 -13.57 -17.42
C TYR A 68 -11.26 -12.46 -18.39
N ASN A 69 -10.79 -12.54 -19.64
CA ASN A 69 -11.20 -11.66 -20.72
C ASN A 69 -12.22 -12.36 -21.64
N PRO A 70 -13.48 -11.92 -21.69
CA PRO A 70 -14.51 -12.53 -22.54
C PRO A 70 -14.34 -12.20 -24.03
N GLY A 71 -13.63 -11.12 -24.36
CA GLY A 71 -13.50 -10.59 -25.71
C GLY A 71 -12.20 -11.00 -26.41
N GLU A 72 -11.90 -10.29 -27.48
CA GLU A 72 -10.64 -10.42 -28.21
C GLU A 72 -9.44 -9.91 -27.38
N GLU A 73 -8.24 -10.26 -27.82
CA GLU A 73 -7.00 -9.84 -27.18
C GLU A 73 -6.91 -8.31 -27.12
N LYS A 74 -6.53 -7.79 -25.94
CA LYS A 74 -6.35 -6.35 -25.74
C LYS A 74 -5.29 -6.08 -24.67
N THR A 75 -4.64 -4.93 -24.79
CA THR A 75 -3.71 -4.44 -23.77
C THR A 75 -4.38 -3.38 -22.93
N VAL A 76 -4.31 -3.54 -21.61
CA VAL A 76 -4.85 -2.60 -20.62
C VAL A 76 -3.69 -2.16 -19.73
N ILE A 77 -3.63 -0.86 -19.41
CA ILE A 77 -2.70 -0.38 -18.38
C ILE A 77 -3.32 -0.69 -17.02
N VAL A 78 -2.58 -1.40 -16.20
CA VAL A 78 -2.99 -1.87 -14.88
C VAL A 78 -2.09 -1.23 -13.84
N GLY A 79 -2.65 -0.85 -12.69
CA GLY A 79 -1.95 -0.17 -11.61
C GLY A 79 -2.15 -0.90 -10.28
N PHE A 80 -1.06 -1.22 -9.59
CA PHE A 80 -1.09 -1.66 -8.21
C PHE A 80 -0.92 -0.44 -7.30
N VAL A 81 -1.95 -0.10 -6.54
CA VAL A 81 -2.06 1.14 -5.77
C VAL A 81 -1.75 0.88 -4.31
N THR A 82 -0.89 1.70 -3.70
CA THR A 82 -0.48 1.57 -2.30
C THR A 82 -0.34 2.94 -1.64
N PRO A 83 -0.78 3.12 -0.39
CA PRO A 83 -0.71 4.41 0.29
C PRO A 83 0.74 4.82 0.62
N PRO A 84 0.98 6.12 0.86
CA PRO A 84 2.26 6.60 1.38
C PRO A 84 2.46 6.18 2.85
N ALA A 85 3.71 6.26 3.32
CA ALA A 85 4.01 6.12 4.74
C ALA A 85 3.39 7.27 5.56
N MET A 86 3.07 7.02 6.83
CA MET A 86 2.43 7.99 7.74
C MET A 86 2.97 7.85 9.17
N GLY A 87 2.81 8.91 9.98
CA GLY A 87 3.19 8.93 11.38
C GLY A 87 4.59 9.52 11.60
N ASP A 88 5.30 9.05 12.62
CA ASP A 88 6.63 9.54 13.02
C ASP A 88 7.75 9.05 12.07
N ILE A 89 7.58 9.29 10.78
CA ILE A 89 8.52 8.96 9.71
C ILE A 89 8.72 10.20 8.85
N ASP A 90 9.94 10.39 8.34
CA ASP A 90 10.21 11.46 7.39
C ASP A 90 9.33 11.27 6.13
N GLU A 91 8.36 12.18 5.95
CA GLU A 91 7.44 12.25 4.82
C GLU A 91 8.16 12.49 3.48
N ASN A 92 9.47 12.82 3.49
CA ASN A 92 10.31 12.98 2.31
C ASN A 92 10.49 11.70 1.45
N GLY A 93 9.69 10.65 1.69
CA GLY A 93 9.66 9.47 0.83
C GLY A 93 8.97 9.75 -0.48
N GLU A 94 9.72 10.19 -1.50
CA GLU A 94 9.33 10.20 -2.93
C GLU A 94 9.01 8.80 -3.49
N HIS A 95 8.96 7.78 -2.65
CA HIS A 95 8.78 6.40 -3.04
C HIS A 95 7.89 5.65 -2.03
N PRO A 96 6.92 4.85 -2.50
CA PRO A 96 6.18 3.93 -1.63
C PRO A 96 7.18 2.99 -0.95
N ARG A 97 7.09 2.75 0.37
CA ARG A 97 8.04 1.91 1.15
C ARG A 97 7.93 0.41 0.84
N ILE A 98 7.67 0.08 -0.43
CA ILE A 98 7.65 -1.23 -1.04
C ILE A 98 8.94 -1.39 -1.86
N SER A 99 9.57 -2.54 -1.70
CA SER A 99 10.83 -2.89 -2.35
C SER A 99 10.70 -4.19 -3.14
N ASN A 100 11.62 -4.43 -4.08
CA ASN A 100 11.67 -5.64 -4.90
C ASN A 100 10.34 -5.94 -5.61
N PHE A 101 9.59 -4.90 -5.99
CA PHE A 101 8.35 -5.08 -6.74
C PHE A 101 8.66 -5.69 -8.10
N THR A 102 7.99 -6.78 -8.42
CA THR A 102 8.03 -7.38 -9.74
C THR A 102 6.64 -7.73 -10.22
N VAL A 103 6.46 -7.75 -11.54
CA VAL A 103 5.23 -8.19 -12.18
C VAL A 103 5.51 -9.19 -13.29
N ASN A 104 4.80 -10.31 -13.24
CA ASN A 104 4.80 -11.34 -14.25
C ASN A 104 3.40 -11.48 -14.85
N VAL A 105 3.29 -11.31 -16.15
CA VAL A 105 2.05 -11.48 -16.91
C VAL A 105 2.18 -12.72 -17.79
N ASN A 106 1.36 -13.73 -17.56
CA ASN A 106 1.32 -14.96 -18.36
C ASN A 106 2.69 -15.63 -18.55
N GLY A 107 3.54 -15.61 -17.52
CA GLY A 107 4.88 -16.20 -17.54
C GLY A 107 6.00 -15.24 -17.97
N LYS A 108 5.68 -14.00 -18.36
CA LYS A 108 6.65 -13.00 -18.82
C LYS A 108 6.76 -11.83 -17.85
N MET A 109 7.98 -11.50 -17.45
CA MET A 109 8.25 -10.29 -16.66
C MET A 109 7.94 -9.03 -17.47
N VAL A 110 7.29 -8.06 -16.84
CA VAL A 110 6.93 -6.77 -17.44
C VAL A 110 7.56 -5.64 -16.63
N ALA A 111 8.02 -4.60 -17.32
CA ALA A 111 8.51 -3.39 -16.67
C ALA A 111 7.33 -2.54 -16.18
N PHE A 112 7.53 -1.87 -15.05
CA PHE A 112 6.54 -0.97 -14.45
C PHE A 112 7.11 0.44 -14.29
N LYS A 113 6.23 1.39 -14.04
CA LYS A 113 6.55 2.76 -13.63
C LYS A 113 5.88 3.04 -12.30
N ILE A 114 6.44 3.99 -11.55
CA ILE A 114 5.89 4.46 -10.28
C ILE A 114 5.57 5.93 -10.44
N GLU A 115 4.40 6.34 -9.99
CA GLU A 115 3.94 7.73 -10.00
C GLU A 115 2.91 7.92 -8.87
N ARG A 116 2.60 9.16 -8.47
CA ARG A 116 1.43 9.39 -7.62
C ARG A 116 0.15 9.27 -8.42
N MET A 117 -0.91 8.78 -7.80
CA MET A 117 -2.22 8.59 -8.43
C MET A 117 -2.74 9.87 -9.10
N ASN A 118 -2.63 11.02 -8.43
CA ASN A 118 -3.06 12.32 -8.97
C ASN A 118 -2.23 12.84 -10.17
N GLN A 119 -1.10 12.21 -10.47
CA GLN A 119 -0.25 12.51 -11.62
C GLN A 119 -0.50 11.53 -12.79
N THR A 120 -1.47 10.62 -12.64
CA THR A 120 -1.84 9.64 -13.67
C THR A 120 -3.27 9.84 -14.16
N SER A 121 -3.67 9.04 -15.17
CA SER A 121 -5.05 8.97 -15.67
C SER A 121 -5.86 7.84 -15.04
N PHE A 122 -5.36 7.17 -14.00
CA PHE A 122 -6.17 6.23 -13.23
C PHE A 122 -7.32 7.00 -12.58
N LYS A 123 -8.54 6.47 -12.66
CA LYS A 123 -9.66 7.03 -11.90
C LYS A 123 -9.34 6.81 -10.42
N SER A 124 -9.10 7.89 -9.69
CA SER A 124 -9.29 7.87 -8.24
C SER A 124 -10.75 7.49 -8.01
N ALA A 125 -10.98 6.56 -7.12
CA ALA A 125 -12.32 6.37 -6.66
C ALA A 125 -12.60 7.50 -5.66
N ASP A 126 -13.78 8.11 -5.71
CA ASP A 126 -14.21 9.10 -4.69
C ASP A 126 -14.48 8.41 -3.32
N ASP A 127 -13.87 7.24 -3.08
CA ASP A 127 -13.91 6.48 -1.84
C ASP A 127 -12.50 6.48 -1.21
N ASP A 128 -12.42 6.31 0.12
CA ASP A 128 -11.17 6.35 0.89
C ASP A 128 -10.19 5.20 0.52
N GLU A 129 -10.54 4.34 -0.44
CA GLU A 129 -9.76 3.16 -0.81
C GLU A 129 -8.67 3.44 -1.85
N VAL A 130 -8.81 4.48 -2.68
CA VAL A 130 -7.82 4.88 -3.71
C VAL A 130 -7.73 6.40 -3.72
N ALA A 131 -6.82 6.94 -2.90
CA ALA A 131 -6.65 8.37 -2.73
C ALA A 131 -5.71 8.96 -3.78
N GLY A 132 -5.90 10.24 -4.11
CA GLY A 132 -5.03 10.95 -5.07
C GLY A 132 -3.56 11.03 -4.65
N TYR A 133 -3.26 10.89 -3.36
CA TYR A 133 -1.90 10.91 -2.82
C TYR A 133 -1.23 9.53 -2.75
N ASP A 134 -1.95 8.46 -3.09
CA ASP A 134 -1.39 7.11 -3.16
C ASP A 134 -0.37 6.99 -4.29
N TYR A 135 0.50 6.00 -4.17
CA TYR A 135 1.42 5.62 -5.23
C TYR A 135 0.82 4.51 -6.09
N VAL A 136 1.12 4.53 -7.38
CA VAL A 136 0.71 3.48 -8.31
C VAL A 136 1.90 2.92 -9.08
N TYR A 137 2.06 1.60 -8.98
CA TYR A 137 2.95 0.80 -9.81
C TYR A 137 2.17 0.36 -11.04
N TYR A 138 2.41 0.98 -12.20
CA TYR A 138 1.64 0.70 -13.40
C TYR A 138 2.43 0.10 -14.55
N PHE A 139 1.80 -0.82 -15.27
CA PHE A 139 2.40 -1.63 -16.31
C PHE A 139 1.33 -2.09 -17.33
N PRO A 140 1.74 -2.37 -18.59
CA PRO A 140 0.82 -2.91 -19.59
C PRO A 140 0.58 -4.41 -19.37
N VAL A 141 -0.69 -4.82 -19.44
CA VAL A 141 -1.11 -6.23 -19.40
C VAL A 141 -1.86 -6.56 -20.69
N THR A 142 -1.31 -7.47 -21.49
CA THR A 142 -1.99 -8.02 -22.66
C THR A 142 -2.85 -9.20 -22.23
N PHE A 143 -4.16 -8.97 -22.17
CA PHE A 143 -5.16 -9.98 -21.84
C PHE A 143 -5.58 -10.73 -23.10
N LYS A 144 -5.17 -12.00 -23.20
CA LYS A 144 -5.68 -12.93 -24.22
C LYS A 144 -7.13 -13.28 -23.93
N LYS A 145 -7.87 -13.73 -24.94
CA LYS A 145 -9.21 -14.30 -24.73
C LYS A 145 -9.13 -15.47 -23.73
N GLY A 146 -10.02 -15.48 -22.74
CA GLY A 146 -10.03 -16.47 -21.68
C GLY A 146 -9.21 -16.08 -20.45
N LEU A 147 -8.58 -17.08 -19.81
CA LEU A 147 -7.87 -16.92 -18.54
C LEU A 147 -6.47 -16.31 -18.74
N ASN A 148 -6.14 -15.34 -17.89
CA ASN A 148 -4.84 -14.69 -17.83
C ASN A 148 -4.35 -14.65 -16.40
N LYS A 149 -3.03 -14.79 -16.21
CA LYS A 149 -2.38 -14.75 -14.91
C LYS A 149 -1.54 -13.49 -14.77
N VAL A 150 -1.71 -12.80 -13.65
CA VAL A 150 -0.85 -11.69 -13.23
C VAL A 150 -0.32 -12.04 -11.85
N LEU A 151 0.99 -12.04 -11.69
CA LEU A 151 1.67 -12.32 -10.43
C LEU A 151 2.48 -11.10 -10.03
N HIS A 152 2.32 -10.65 -8.79
CA HIS A 152 3.21 -9.68 -8.15
C HIS A 152 4.05 -10.36 -7.08
N THR A 153 5.27 -9.86 -6.93
CA THR A 153 6.09 -10.12 -5.74
C THR A 153 6.57 -8.79 -5.21
N TYR A 154 6.62 -8.61 -3.90
CA TYR A 154 7.23 -7.43 -3.30
C TYR A 154 7.50 -7.63 -1.81
N ARG A 155 8.27 -6.71 -1.22
CA ARG A 155 8.57 -6.66 0.22
C ARG A 155 8.18 -5.31 0.80
N PHE A 156 7.58 -5.33 1.98
CA PHE A 156 7.39 -4.10 2.77
C PHE A 156 7.67 -4.33 4.26
N GLN A 157 7.90 -3.23 4.98
CA GLN A 157 8.09 -3.23 6.44
C GLN A 157 6.73 -3.08 7.11
N GLY A 158 6.44 -3.91 8.11
CA GLY A 158 5.22 -3.79 8.91
C GLY A 158 5.22 -2.51 9.75
N GLY A 159 4.06 -1.89 9.90
CA GLY A 159 3.88 -0.76 10.81
C GLY A 159 3.85 -1.23 12.27
N GLY A 160 3.51 -0.32 13.18
CA GLY A 160 3.34 -0.65 14.58
C GLY A 160 2.96 0.56 15.42
N SER A 161 2.57 0.28 16.65
CA SER A 161 2.14 1.27 17.65
C SER A 161 2.62 0.87 19.04
N VAL A 162 2.36 1.73 20.02
CA VAL A 162 2.57 1.40 21.44
C VAL A 162 1.71 0.21 21.92
N GLU A 163 0.61 -0.08 21.21
CA GLU A 163 -0.31 -1.20 21.53
C GLU A 163 -0.05 -2.45 20.67
N THR A 164 0.57 -2.30 19.49
CA THR A 164 0.82 -3.38 18.54
C THR A 164 2.25 -3.36 18.06
N GLN A 165 3.03 -4.41 18.38
CA GLN A 165 4.45 -4.46 18.04
C GLN A 165 4.70 -4.42 16.52
N ARG A 166 3.86 -5.12 15.75
CA ARG A 166 3.89 -5.14 14.27
C ARG A 166 2.52 -5.47 13.68
N ASP A 167 2.17 -4.79 12.59
CA ASP A 167 1.05 -5.10 11.71
C ASP A 167 1.51 -5.31 10.26
N PHE A 168 0.76 -6.14 9.52
CA PHE A 168 1.01 -6.42 8.11
C PHE A 168 -0.32 -6.38 7.37
N ASP A 169 -0.63 -5.22 6.81
CA ASP A 169 -1.93 -4.97 6.20
C ASP A 169 -1.96 -5.23 4.69
N TYR A 170 -3.17 -5.55 4.20
CA TYR A 170 -3.46 -5.72 2.78
C TYR A 170 -4.89 -5.33 2.45
N GLN A 171 -5.05 -4.53 1.39
CA GLN A 171 -6.35 -4.12 0.88
C GLN A 171 -6.90 -5.09 -0.18
N ILE A 172 -7.98 -5.79 0.14
CA ILE A 172 -8.60 -6.84 -0.71
C ILE A 172 -9.72 -6.30 -1.64
N THR A 173 -9.62 -5.05 -2.12
CA THR A 173 -10.72 -4.42 -2.88
C THR A 173 -10.57 -4.50 -4.40
N THR A 174 -9.57 -5.24 -4.89
CA THR A 174 -9.35 -5.50 -6.33
C THR A 174 -10.62 -5.94 -7.03
N GLY A 175 -11.41 -6.85 -6.45
CA GLY A 175 -12.65 -7.34 -7.06
C GLY A 175 -13.68 -6.24 -7.40
N LYS A 176 -13.70 -5.12 -6.66
CA LYS A 176 -14.62 -4.00 -6.93
C LYS A 176 -14.24 -3.18 -8.17
N ARG A 177 -13.02 -3.32 -8.65
CA ARG A 177 -12.40 -2.44 -9.67
C ARG A 177 -12.42 -3.05 -11.07
N TRP A 178 -12.85 -4.30 -11.20
CA TRP A 178 -12.93 -5.05 -12.46
C TRP A 178 -14.38 -5.46 -12.74
N ALA A 179 -14.65 -5.95 -13.95
CA ALA A 179 -15.98 -6.42 -14.29
C ALA A 179 -16.42 -7.57 -13.37
N ASN A 180 -17.71 -7.60 -13.03
CA ASN A 180 -18.35 -8.66 -12.25
C ASN A 180 -19.11 -9.61 -13.17
#